data_AF-A0A258UZA3-F1
#
_entry.id   AF-A0A258UZA3-F1
#
_cell.length_a   1.000
_cell.length_b   1.000
_cell.length_c   1.000
_cell.angle_alpha   90.00
_cell.angle_beta   90.00
_cell.angle_gamma   90.00
#
_symmetry.space_group_name_H-M   'P 1'
#
loop_
_entity.id
_entity.type
_entity.pdbx_description
1 polymer ?
#
loop_
_entity_poly.entity_id
_entity_poly.type
_entity_poly.pdbx_seq_one_letter_code
_entity_poly.pdbx_strand_id
1 'polypeptide(L)' 'VSTAVSQVDITKEHGKVLKLNSGANLSDVVKALNAIGATPQDLLAILQAMKAAGALRAELEII' A
#
# COMPACT_ATOMS: atom_id res chain seq x y z
N VAL A 1 26.18 47.96 -27.67
CA VAL A 1 26.10 46.76 -26.83
C VAL A 1 24.77 46.09 -27.13
N SER A 2 24.77 44.84 -27.61
CA SER A 2 23.56 44.14 -28.05
C SER A 2 23.11 43.20 -26.95
N THR A 3 22.00 43.49 -26.29
CA THR A 3 21.45 42.62 -25.23
C THR A 3 20.48 41.61 -25.85
N ALA A 4 20.88 40.34 -25.88
CA ALA A 4 20.00 39.24 -26.24
C ALA A 4 18.99 39.01 -25.12
N VAL A 5 17.70 39.14 -25.42
CA VAL A 5 16.61 38.81 -24.50
C VAL A 5 16.39 37.30 -24.56
N SER A 6 16.76 36.59 -23.48
CA SER A 6 16.46 35.16 -23.33
C SER A 6 15.05 35.00 -22.80
N GLN A 7 14.12 34.62 -23.66
CA GLN A 7 12.77 34.23 -23.29
C GLN A 7 12.79 32.77 -22.82
N VAL A 8 12.48 32.54 -21.55
CA VAL A 8 12.39 31.21 -20.94
C VAL A 8 10.93 30.81 -20.88
N ASP A 9 10.49 29.97 -21.81
CA ASP A 9 9.15 29.37 -21.80
C ASP A 9 9.15 28.13 -20.89
N ILE A 10 8.47 28.21 -19.75
CA ILE A 10 8.29 27.08 -18.83
C ILE A 10 7.08 26.27 -19.30
N THR A 11 7.31 25.30 -20.17
CA THR A 11 6.31 24.31 -20.54
C THR A 11 6.25 23.22 -19.47
N LYS A 12 5.28 23.30 -18.55
CA LYS A 12 5.00 22.20 -17.61
C LYS A 12 4.35 21.05 -18.36
N GLU A 13 5.13 20.00 -18.62
CA GLU A 13 4.61 18.71 -19.09
C GLU A 13 3.60 18.16 -18.07
N HIS A 14 2.54 17.50 -18.56
CA HIS A 14 1.49 16.95 -17.71
C HIS A 14 2.11 15.99 -16.69
N GLY A 15 1.97 16.32 -15.41
CA GLY A 15 2.55 15.55 -14.31
C GLY A 15 2.23 14.06 -14.44
N LYS A 16 3.27 13.25 -14.62
CA LYS A 16 3.15 11.80 -14.73
C LYS A 16 2.68 11.26 -13.37
N VAL A 17 1.38 11.02 -13.25
CA VAL A 17 0.81 10.36 -12.06
C VAL A 17 1.24 8.90 -12.05
N LEU A 18 2.29 8.58 -11.28
CA LEU A 18 2.61 7.19 -10.96
C LEU A 18 1.57 6.69 -9.94
N LYS A 19 0.78 5.69 -10.30
CA LYS A 19 0.04 4.90 -9.31
C LYS A 19 1.07 4.17 -8.45
N LEU A 20 1.29 4.67 -7.23
CA LEU A 20 2.04 3.94 -6.23
C LEU A 20 1.12 2.84 -5.67
N ASN A 21 1.52 1.58 -5.83
CA ASN A 21 0.85 0.43 -5.23
C ASN A 21 1.05 0.49 -3.70
N SER A 22 0.30 1.36 -3.04
CA SER A 22 0.46 1.65 -1.62
C SER A 22 -0.36 0.66 -0.81
N GLY A 23 0.28 -0.44 -0.41
CA GLY A 23 -0.29 -1.36 0.57
C GLY A 23 0.37 -2.73 0.54
N ALA A 24 0.65 -3.28 1.71
CA ALA A 24 0.86 -4.72 1.84
C ALA A 24 -0.49 -5.42 1.63
N ASN A 25 -0.56 -6.42 0.75
CA ASN A 25 -1.78 -7.23 0.64
C ASN A 25 -1.88 -8.11 1.89
N LEU A 26 -3.08 -8.20 2.45
CA LEU A 26 -3.34 -9.12 3.57
C LEU A 26 -2.91 -10.55 3.25
N SER A 27 -3.13 -10.98 2.01
CA SER A 27 -2.72 -12.29 1.50
C SER A 27 -1.21 -12.53 1.64
N ASP A 28 -0.39 -11.49 1.49
CA ASP A 28 1.07 -11.60 1.60
C ASP A 28 1.50 -11.73 3.07
N VAL A 29 0.81 -11.03 3.98
CA VAL A 29 1.01 -11.14 5.43
C VAL A 29 0.62 -12.53 5.94
N VAL A 30 -0.52 -13.06 5.50
CA VAL A 30 -1.01 -14.39 5.89
C VAL A 30 -0.10 -15.48 5.36
N LYS A 31 0.41 -15.36 4.13
CA LYS A 31 1.41 -16.29 3.58
C LYS A 31 2.70 -16.28 4.39
N ALA A 32 3.19 -15.09 4.78
CA ALA A 32 4.40 -14.97 5.58
C ALA A 32 4.24 -15.61 6.97
N LEU A 33 3.12 -15.37 7.66
CA LEU A 33 2.86 -16.01 8.95
C LEU A 33 2.72 -17.53 8.84
N ASN A 34 1.99 -18.01 7.82
CA ASN A 34 1.89 -19.45 7.55
C ASN A 34 3.27 -20.09 7.32
N ALA A 35 4.14 -19.42 6.56
CA ALA A 35 5.48 -19.93 6.26
C ALA A 35 6.40 -19.98 7.50
N ILE A 36 6.14 -19.15 8.51
CA ILE A 36 6.87 -19.11 9.79
C ILE A 36 6.33 -20.16 10.79
N GLY A 37 5.22 -20.82 10.45
CA GLY A 37 4.60 -21.86 11.29
C GLY A 37 3.54 -21.33 12.25
N ALA A 38 2.97 -20.15 11.99
CA ALA A 38 1.78 -19.71 12.71
C ALA A 38 0.65 -20.72 12.50
N THR A 39 0.03 -21.18 13.57
CA THR A 39 -1.09 -22.11 13.44
C THR A 39 -2.32 -21.38 12.89
N PRO A 40 -3.29 -22.09 12.27
CA PRO A 40 -4.55 -21.47 11.87
C PRO A 40 -5.28 -20.76 13.02
N GLN A 41 -5.10 -21.25 14.25
CA GLN A 41 -5.64 -20.65 15.46
C GLN A 41 -4.98 -19.31 15.79
N ASP A 42 -3.65 -19.22 15.64
CA ASP A 42 -2.90 -17.97 15.83
C ASP A 42 -3.25 -16.95 14.75
N LEU A 43 -3.39 -17.39 13.50
CA LEU A 43 -3.84 -16.54 12.40
C LEU A 43 -5.21 -15.96 12.66
N LEU A 44 -6.14 -16.76 13.16
CA LEU A 44 -7.48 -16.32 13.53
C LEU A 44 -7.42 -15.26 14.64
N ALA A 45 -6.64 -15.49 15.69
CA ALA A 45 -6.47 -14.54 16.79
C ALA A 45 -5.85 -13.21 16.30
N ILE A 46 -4.88 -13.26 15.39
CA ILE A 46 -4.24 -12.08 14.81
C ILE A 46 -5.21 -11.31 13.91
N LEU A 47 -5.98 -11.99 13.06
CA LEU A 47 -6.98 -11.34 12.21
C LEU A 47 -8.09 -10.68 13.04
N GLN A 48 -8.53 -11.32 14.12
CA GLN A 48 -9.48 -10.75 15.07
C GLN A 48 -8.90 -9.52 15.79
N ALA A 49 -7.64 -9.59 16.22
CA ALA A 49 -6.94 -8.46 16.83
C ALA A 49 -6.76 -7.28 15.86
N MET A 50 -6.41 -7.56 14.60
CA MET A 50 -6.29 -6.54 13.54
C MET A 50 -7.65 -5.89 13.22
N LYS A 51 -8.74 -6.66 13.23
CA LYS A 51 -10.10 -6.14 13.07
C LYS A 51 -10.49 -5.24 14.26
N ALA A 52 -10.20 -5.66 15.49
CA ALA A 52 -10.47 -4.88 16.69
C ALA A 52 -9.66 -3.58 16.76
N ALA A 53 -8.41 -3.61 16.29
CA ALA A 53 -7.53 -2.44 16.19
C ALA A 53 -7.91 -1.47 15.05
N GLY A 54 -8.89 -1.82 14.21
CA GLY A 54 -9.26 -1.03 13.03
C GLY A 54 -8.22 -1.05 11.89
N ALA A 55 -7.18 -1.87 12.03
CA ALA A 55 -6.12 -2.05 11.04
C ALA A 55 -6.57 -2.90 9.84
N LEU A 56 -7.66 -3.66 10.01
CA LEU A 56 -8.25 -4.49 8.97
C LEU A 56 -9.70 -4.07 8.70
N ARG A 57 -9.94 -3.50 7.51
CA ARG A 57 -11.28 -3.24 6.98
C ARG A 57 -11.74 -4.42 6.13
N ALA A 58 -12.12 -5.50 6.80
CA ALA A 58 -12.64 -6.71 6.15
C ALA A 58 -13.68 -7.41 7.03
N GLU A 59 -14.59 -8.15 6.40
CA GLU A 59 -15.49 -9.09 7.06
C GLU A 59 -14.80 -10.46 7.11
N LEU A 60 -14.82 -11.10 8.28
CA LEU A 60 -14.21 -12.41 8.48
C LEU A 60 -15.32 -13.46 8.42
N GLU A 61 -15.31 -14.28 7.37
CA GLU A 61 -16.23 -15.41 7.19
C GLU A 61 -15.50 -16.72 7.53
N ILE A 62 -16.13 -17.59 8.32
CA ILE A 62 -15.62 -18.91 8.66
C ILE A 62 -16.55 -19.93 8.00
N ILE A 63 -16.00 -20.78 7.13
CA ILE A 63 -16.68 -21.86 6.39
C ILE A 63 -16.16 -23.22 6.82
#